data_AF-A0A3R7VA23-F1
#
_entry.id   AF-A0A3R7VA23-F1
#
_cell.length_a   1.000
_cell.length_b   1.000
_cell.length_c   1.000
_cell.angle_alpha   90.00
_cell.angle_beta   90.00
_cell.angle_gamma   90.00
#
_symmetry.space_group_name_H-M   'P 1'
#
loop_
_entity.id
_entity.type
_entity.pdbx_description
1 polymer ?
#
loop_
_entity_poly.entity_id
_entity_poly.type
_entity_poly.pdbx_seq_one_letter_code
_entity_poly.pdbx_strand_id
1 'polypeptide(L)'
;MAKRTIKLNIKLPSGVQATPQLEAKVTAAANAVVEAESGDYLEAQKLAKELAGKGITISAEELLKRKASKSSSGTKKKTAKKATRKRTVLTDAKKKALVAEIKKGAKTPALAAKYGVSTATVMNIKAAAGLTKKRK
;
A
#
# COMPACT_ATOMS: atom_id res chain seq x y z
N MET A 1 16.57 -8.84 -33.35
CA MET A 1 15.28 -9.41 -32.90
C MET A 1 14.94 -10.59 -33.78
N ALA A 2 14.59 -11.74 -33.21
CA ALA A 2 14.16 -12.89 -33.99
C ALA A 2 12.79 -12.57 -34.62
N LYS A 3 12.68 -12.69 -35.94
CA LYS A 3 11.40 -12.52 -36.64
C LYS A 3 10.58 -13.80 -36.48
N ARG A 4 9.36 -13.70 -35.97
CA ARG A 4 8.36 -14.78 -35.97
C ARG A 4 7.16 -14.33 -36.79
N THR A 5 6.73 -15.15 -37.73
CA THR A 5 5.57 -14.87 -38.59
C THR A 5 4.31 -15.47 -37.97
N ILE A 6 3.25 -14.68 -37.86
CA ILE A 6 1.94 -15.12 -37.37
C ILE A 6 0.94 -15.04 -38.52
N LYS A 7 0.22 -16.14 -38.80
CA LYS A 7 -0.86 -16.16 -39.81
C LYS A 7 -2.20 -15.85 -39.15
N LEU A 8 -2.90 -14.83 -39.65
CA LEU A 8 -4.23 -14.45 -39.17
C LEU A 8 -5.29 -14.94 -40.16
N ASN A 9 -6.21 -15.77 -39.68
CA ASN A 9 -7.38 -16.21 -40.44
C ASN A 9 -8.62 -15.50 -39.91
N ILE A 10 -9.33 -14.78 -40.78
CA ILE A 10 -10.55 -14.03 -40.42
C ILE A 10 -11.73 -14.71 -41.11
N LYS A 11 -12.75 -15.07 -40.33
CA LYS A 11 -13.99 -15.61 -40.87
C LYS A 11 -14.91 -14.45 -41.26
N LEU A 12 -15.13 -14.27 -42.56
CA LEU A 12 -16.06 -13.28 -43.08
C LEU A 12 -17.45 -13.91 -43.31
N PRO A 13 -18.53 -13.13 -43.14
CA PRO A 13 -19.87 -13.59 -43.51
C PRO A 13 -20.00 -13.83 -45.02
N SER A 14 -20.92 -14.71 -45.41
CA SER A 14 -21.12 -15.09 -46.81
C SER A 14 -21.43 -13.88 -47.68
N GLY A 15 -20.74 -13.75 -48.81
CA GLY A 15 -20.93 -12.64 -49.76
C GLY A 15 -20.04 -11.42 -49.53
N VAL A 16 -19.25 -11.38 -48.45
CA VAL A 16 -18.29 -10.30 -48.18
C VAL A 16 -16.89 -10.72 -48.65
N GLN A 17 -16.32 -9.93 -49.56
CA GLN A 17 -14.93 -10.11 -50.00
C GLN A 17 -13.97 -9.39 -49.05
N ALA A 18 -12.79 -9.97 -48.84
CA ALA A 18 -11.72 -9.31 -48.10
C ALA A 18 -11.21 -8.11 -48.93
N THR A 19 -11.54 -6.90 -48.51
CA THR A 19 -11.03 -5.69 -49.15
C THR A 19 -9.65 -5.34 -48.58
N PRO A 20 -8.75 -4.70 -49.36
CA PRO A 20 -7.45 -4.25 -48.87
C PRO A 20 -7.55 -3.33 -47.64
N GLN A 21 -8.65 -2.59 -47.52
CA GLN A 21 -8.96 -1.73 -46.38
C GLN A 21 -9.24 -2.52 -45.10
N LEU A 22 -9.89 -3.68 -45.21
CA LEU A 22 -10.18 -4.56 -44.07
C LEU A 22 -8.90 -5.25 -43.60
N GLU A 23 -8.05 -5.69 -44.53
CA GLU A 23 -6.73 -6.25 -44.22
C GLU A 23 -5.86 -5.23 -43.48
N ALA A 24 -5.76 -4.00 -43.99
CA ALA A 24 -4.98 -2.94 -43.36
C ALA A 24 -5.44 -2.64 -41.92
N LYS A 25 -6.76 -2.61 -41.68
CA LYS A 25 -7.32 -2.42 -40.33
C LYS A 25 -6.97 -3.57 -39.38
N VAL A 26 -6.98 -4.81 -39.88
CA VAL A 26 -6.63 -5.99 -39.09
C VAL A 26 -5.15 -6.00 -38.77
N THR A 27 -4.29 -5.69 -39.74
CA THR A 27 -2.84 -5.58 -39.51
C THR A 27 -2.52 -4.47 -38.52
N ALA A 28 -3.18 -3.31 -38.63
CA ALA A 28 -3.01 -2.19 -37.69
C ALA A 28 -3.45 -2.58 -36.27
N ALA A 29 -4.59 -3.25 -36.11
CA ALA A 29 -5.06 -3.73 -34.81
C ALA A 29 -4.11 -4.77 -34.22
N ALA A 30 -3.62 -5.72 -35.02
CA ALA A 30 -2.64 -6.71 -34.58
C ALA A 30 -1.32 -6.06 -34.13
N ASN A 31 -0.81 -5.09 -34.90
CA ASN A 31 0.40 -4.36 -34.55
C ASN A 31 0.24 -3.55 -33.26
N ALA A 32 -0.92 -2.90 -33.06
CA ALA A 32 -1.19 -2.14 -31.85
C ALA A 32 -1.17 -3.00 -30.57
N VAL A 33 -1.71 -4.23 -30.64
CA VAL A 33 -1.64 -5.18 -29.52
C VAL A 33 -0.20 -5.62 -29.26
N VAL A 34 0.55 -5.94 -30.32
CA VAL A 34 1.97 -6.34 -30.20
C VAL A 34 2.81 -5.20 -29.61
N GLU A 35 2.60 -3.97 -30.05
CA GLU A 35 3.32 -2.80 -29.53
C GLU A 35 3.02 -2.57 -28.04
N ALA A 36 1.74 -2.63 -27.63
CA ALA A 36 1.34 -2.49 -26.25
C ALA A 36 1.96 -3.56 -25.33
N GLU A 37 1.93 -4.83 -25.74
CA GLU A 37 2.53 -5.93 -24.96
C GLU A 37 4.06 -5.88 -24.97
N SER A 38 4.67 -5.46 -26.10
CA SER A 38 6.13 -5.38 -26.23
C SER A 38 6.73 -4.28 -25.35
N GLY A 39 6.03 -3.15 -25.16
CA GLY A 39 6.48 -2.06 -24.29
C GLY A 39 6.63 -2.53 -22.84
N ASP A 40 5.57 -3.15 -22.30
CA ASP A 40 5.57 -3.72 -20.94
C ASP A 40 6.63 -4.82 -20.77
N TYR A 41 6.82 -5.67 -21.80
CA TYR A 41 7.82 -6.73 -21.76
C TYR A 41 9.26 -6.20 -21.79
N LEU A 42 9.53 -5.15 -22.59
CA LEU A 42 10.85 -4.52 -22.67
C LEU A 42 11.24 -3.86 -21.34
N GLU A 43 10.29 -3.19 -20.68
CA GLU A 43 10.49 -2.62 -19.34
C GLU A 43 10.75 -3.70 -18.30
N ALA A 44 9.94 -4.77 -18.30
CA ALA A 44 10.14 -5.91 -17.42
C ALA A 44 11.50 -6.60 -17.66
N GLN A 45 11.97 -6.67 -18.90
CA GLN A 45 13.26 -7.24 -19.25
C GLN A 45 14.44 -6.39 -18.74
N LYS A 46 14.35 -5.06 -18.82
CA LYS A 46 15.35 -4.15 -18.23
C LYS A 46 15.41 -4.33 -16.71
N LEU A 47 14.26 -4.33 -16.05
CA LEU A 47 14.18 -4.54 -14.60
C LEU A 47 14.70 -5.92 -14.18
N ALA A 48 14.40 -6.97 -14.94
CA ALA A 48 14.94 -8.31 -14.69
C ALA A 48 16.47 -8.32 -14.76
N LYS A 49 17.08 -7.61 -15.73
CA LYS A 49 18.55 -7.47 -15.83
C LYS A 49 19.16 -6.71 -14.65
N GLU A 50 18.53 -5.61 -14.23
CA GLU A 50 18.98 -4.85 -13.06
C GLU A 50 18.90 -5.66 -11.76
N LEU A 51 17.84 -6.45 -11.60
CA LEU A 51 17.66 -7.35 -10.47
C LEU A 51 18.65 -8.51 -10.50
N ALA A 52 18.94 -9.06 -11.68
CA ALA A 52 19.98 -10.08 -11.85
C ALA A 52 21.36 -9.54 -11.45
N GLY A 53 21.69 -8.29 -11.79
CA GLY A 53 22.91 -7.62 -11.35
C GLY A 53 23.01 -7.44 -9.83
N LYS A 54 21.88 -7.50 -9.11
CA LYS A 54 21.78 -7.48 -7.64
C LYS A 54 21.68 -8.88 -7.02
N GLY A 55 21.89 -9.93 -7.81
CA GLY A 55 21.82 -11.32 -7.36
C GLY A 55 20.41 -11.90 -7.26
N ILE A 56 19.40 -11.21 -7.79
CA ILE A 56 18.00 -11.66 -7.76
C ILE A 56 17.63 -12.20 -9.14
N THR A 57 17.55 -13.53 -9.27
CA THR A 57 17.13 -14.21 -10.50
C THR A 57 15.61 -14.25 -10.59
N ILE A 58 15.00 -13.22 -11.19
CA ILE A 58 13.57 -13.18 -11.49
C ILE A 58 13.42 -12.95 -13.00
N SER A 59 12.53 -13.70 -13.65
CA SER A 59 12.26 -13.55 -15.08
C SER A 59 11.33 -12.38 -15.37
N ALA A 60 11.39 -11.83 -16.59
CA ALA A 60 10.49 -10.75 -17.02
C ALA A 60 9.00 -11.17 -16.92
N GLU A 61 8.68 -12.43 -17.21
CA GLU A 61 7.33 -12.99 -17.10
C GLU A 61 6.83 -13.03 -15.64
N GLU A 62 7.72 -13.37 -14.70
CA GLU A 62 7.37 -13.35 -13.27
C GLU A 62 7.14 -11.93 -12.75
N LEU A 63 7.89 -10.93 -13.26
CA LEU A 63 7.65 -9.53 -12.92
C LEU A 63 6.30 -9.04 -13.43
N LEU A 64 5.93 -9.39 -14.67
CA LEU A 64 4.63 -9.04 -15.24
C LEU A 64 3.48 -9.71 -14.49
N LYS A 65 3.61 -10.99 -14.12
CA LYS A 65 2.62 -11.71 -13.28
C LYS A 65 2.44 -11.04 -11.91
N ARG A 66 3.53 -10.57 -11.28
CA ARG A 66 3.48 -9.85 -10.00
C ARG A 66 2.91 -8.42 -10.12
N LYS A 67 3.13 -7.75 -11.26
CA LYS A 67 2.50 -6.45 -11.57
C LYS A 67 0.99 -6.61 -11.69
N ALA A 68 0.53 -7.65 -12.39
CA ALA A 68 -0.89 -7.96 -12.56
C ALA A 68 -1.58 -8.36 -11.24
N SER A 69 -0.94 -9.19 -10.42
CA SER A 69 -1.52 -9.65 -9.14
C SER A 69 -1.61 -8.58 -8.05
N LYS A 70 -0.84 -7.49 -8.17
CA LYS A 70 -0.99 -6.31 -7.30
C LYS A 70 -2.27 -5.50 -7.57
N SER A 71 -2.91 -5.67 -8.73
CA SER A 71 -4.14 -4.94 -9.07
C SER A 71 -5.41 -5.54 -8.45
N SER A 72 -5.38 -6.81 -8.00
CA SER A 72 -6.57 -7.54 -7.52
C SER A 72 -6.69 -7.71 -6.00
N SER A 73 -5.69 -7.31 -5.20
CA SER A 73 -5.73 -7.47 -3.72
C SER A 73 -5.96 -6.14 -2.97
N GLY A 74 -6.78 -5.27 -3.55
CA GLY A 74 -7.11 -3.96 -2.99
C GLY A 74 -8.44 -3.93 -2.25
N THR A 75 -8.78 -4.90 -1.38
CA THR A 75 -9.86 -4.68 -0.41
C THR A 75 -9.38 -3.60 0.55
N LYS A 76 -9.63 -2.34 0.21
CA LYS A 76 -9.43 -1.18 1.08
C LYS A 76 -10.28 -1.41 2.33
N LYS A 77 -9.68 -2.00 3.36
CA LYS A 77 -10.22 -2.02 4.71
C LYS A 77 -10.51 -0.57 5.08
N LYS A 78 -11.79 -0.16 5.05
CA LYS A 78 -12.23 1.15 5.52
C LYS A 78 -11.83 1.24 6.98
N THR A 79 -10.67 1.82 7.25
CA THR A 79 -10.30 2.24 8.59
C THR A 79 -11.30 3.34 8.95
N ALA A 80 -12.20 3.04 9.89
CA ALA A 80 -13.12 4.03 10.42
C ALA A 80 -12.30 5.27 10.82
N LYS A 81 -12.64 6.44 10.25
CA LYS A 81 -12.01 7.71 10.62
C LYS A 81 -12.24 7.89 12.11
N LYS A 82 -11.21 7.62 12.91
CA LYS A 82 -11.22 7.82 14.36
C LYS A 82 -11.43 9.31 14.59
N ALA A 83 -12.57 9.68 15.17
CA ALA A 83 -12.88 11.07 15.47
C ALA A 83 -11.73 11.71 16.27
N THR A 84 -11.26 12.87 15.81
CA THR A 84 -10.17 13.60 16.47
C THR A 84 -10.64 14.04 17.85
N ARG A 85 -10.09 13.43 18.90
CA ARG A 85 -10.42 13.79 20.29
C ARG A 85 -9.86 15.19 20.58
N LYS A 86 -10.68 16.08 21.15
CA LYS A 86 -10.21 17.41 21.61
C LYS A 86 -9.03 17.22 22.58
N ARG A 87 -7.92 17.93 22.37
CA ARG A 87 -6.72 17.85 23.21
C ARG A 87 -6.99 18.57 24.54
N THR A 88 -7.00 17.83 25.64
CA THR A 88 -7.09 18.37 26.99
C THR A 88 -5.70 18.78 27.47
N VAL A 89 -5.50 20.08 27.74
CA VAL A 89 -4.27 20.59 28.35
C VAL A 89 -4.45 20.61 29.87
N LEU A 90 -3.57 19.90 30.60
CA LEU A 90 -3.55 19.92 32.06
C LEU A 90 -2.86 21.19 32.55
N THR A 91 -3.58 21.99 33.34
CA THR A 91 -2.99 23.09 34.11
C THR A 91 -2.11 22.54 35.25
N ASP A 92 -1.16 23.35 35.74
CA ASP A 92 -0.21 22.90 36.75
C ASP A 92 -0.87 22.55 38.10
N ALA A 93 -1.97 23.24 38.44
CA ALA A 93 -2.80 22.89 39.60
C ALA A 93 -3.36 21.45 39.47
N LYS A 94 -3.87 21.09 38.29
CA LYS A 94 -4.39 19.73 38.04
C LYS A 94 -3.28 18.68 38.04
N LYS A 95 -2.06 19.01 37.56
CA LYS A 95 -0.90 18.11 37.66
C LYS A 95 -0.53 17.83 39.12
N LYS A 96 -0.51 18.85 39.98
CA LYS A 96 -0.23 18.69 41.43
C LYS A 96 -1.28 17.82 42.12
N ALA A 97 -2.57 18.05 41.84
CA ALA A 97 -3.66 17.22 42.35
C ALA A 97 -3.55 15.75 41.89
N LEU A 98 -3.23 15.54 40.62
CA LEU A 98 -3.03 14.21 40.04
C LEU A 98 -1.86 13.49 40.71
N VAL A 99 -0.73 14.16 40.98
CA VAL A 99 0.41 13.56 41.72
C VAL A 99 0.01 13.20 43.15
N ALA A 100 -0.77 14.03 43.84
CA ALA A 100 -1.26 13.72 45.18
C ALA A 100 -2.17 12.46 45.18
N GLU A 101 -3.04 12.31 44.19
CA GLU A 101 -3.87 11.10 44.05
C GLU A 101 -3.07 9.85 43.67
N ILE A 102 -2.03 9.99 42.83
CA ILE A 102 -1.09 8.89 42.56
C ILE A 102 -0.41 8.43 43.86
N LYS A 103 0.05 9.37 44.70
CA LYS A 103 0.67 9.05 45.99
C LYS A 103 -0.30 8.32 46.95
N LYS A 104 -1.59 8.60 46.86
CA LYS A 104 -2.65 7.88 47.60
C LYS A 104 -2.95 6.48 47.04
N GLY A 105 -2.28 6.04 45.97
CA GLY A 105 -2.45 4.70 45.40
C GLY A 105 -3.61 4.58 44.40
N ALA A 106 -4.15 5.69 43.90
CA ALA A 106 -5.21 5.65 42.89
C ALA A 106 -4.75 4.93 41.60
N LYS A 107 -5.62 4.08 41.04
CA LYS A 107 -5.32 3.33 39.82
C LYS A 107 -5.24 4.27 38.60
N THR A 108 -4.19 4.12 37.79
CA THR A 108 -3.95 4.87 36.54
C THR A 108 -5.18 4.98 35.62
N PRO A 109 -5.95 3.90 35.31
CA PRO A 109 -7.12 4.03 34.43
C PRO A 109 -8.22 4.92 35.01
N ALA A 110 -8.44 4.87 36.33
CA ALA A 110 -9.43 5.72 37.00
C ALA A 110 -9.02 7.20 36.95
N LEU A 111 -7.73 7.50 37.16
CA LEU A 111 -7.19 8.86 37.03
C LEU A 111 -7.30 9.38 35.60
N ALA A 112 -7.03 8.54 34.60
CA ALA A 112 -7.16 8.92 33.19
C ALA A 112 -8.60 9.34 32.84
N ALA A 113 -9.59 8.59 33.32
CA ALA A 113 -11.00 8.94 33.15
C ALA A 113 -11.37 10.23 33.89
N LYS A 114 -10.98 10.36 35.17
CA LYS A 114 -11.29 11.52 36.02
C LYS A 114 -10.73 12.84 35.48
N TYR A 115 -9.49 12.81 34.99
CA TYR A 115 -8.81 14.01 34.48
C TYR A 115 -8.96 14.18 32.95
N GLY A 116 -9.68 13.29 32.27
CA GLY A 116 -9.92 13.36 30.83
C GLY A 116 -8.63 13.26 30.00
N VAL A 117 -7.65 12.49 30.47
CA VAL A 117 -6.33 12.33 29.84
C VAL A 117 -6.04 10.88 29.49
N SER A 118 -5.07 10.67 28.60
CA SER A 118 -4.63 9.32 28.26
C SER A 118 -3.90 8.66 29.43
N THR A 119 -3.94 7.33 29.51
CA THR A 119 -3.18 6.55 30.49
C THR A 119 -1.67 6.83 30.37
N ALA A 120 -1.16 7.02 29.15
CA ALA A 120 0.22 7.41 28.89
C ALA A 120 0.57 8.77 29.54
N THR A 121 -0.34 9.74 29.49
CA THR A 121 -0.14 11.05 30.13
C THR A 121 -0.01 10.90 31.65
N VAL A 122 -0.84 10.06 32.28
CA VAL A 122 -0.74 9.77 33.73
C VAL A 122 0.60 9.11 34.06
N MET A 123 1.05 8.14 33.24
CA MET A 123 2.35 7.48 33.43
C MET A 123 3.53 8.44 33.26
N ASN A 124 3.47 9.37 32.30
CA ASN A 124 4.51 10.39 32.11
C ASN A 124 4.59 11.33 33.32
N ILE A 125 3.45 11.75 33.87
CA ILE A 125 3.41 12.57 35.09
C ILE A 125 3.94 11.77 36.29
N LYS A 126 3.60 10.49 36.38
CA LYS A 126 4.12 9.58 37.41
C LYS A 126 5.65 9.44 37.33
N ALA A 127 6.19 9.28 36.13
CA ALA A 127 7.63 9.18 35.88
C ALA A 127 8.34 10.50 36.20
N ALA A 128 7.79 11.64 35.77
CA ALA A 128 8.31 12.96 36.08
C ALA A 128 8.30 13.27 37.59
N ALA A 129 7.32 12.72 38.33
CA ALA A 129 7.26 12.79 39.79
C ALA A 129 8.18 11.79 40.51
N GLY A 130 8.95 10.98 39.78
CA GLY A 130 9.87 9.99 40.37
C GLY A 130 9.19 8.78 41.02
N LEU A 131 7.89 8.57 40.77
CA LEU A 131 7.08 7.51 41.40
C LEU A 131 7.12 6.18 40.63
N THR A 132 8.04 6.03 39.67
CA THR A 132 8.25 4.82 38.87
C THR A 132 9.52 4.10 39.31
N LYS A 133 9.46 2.77 39.44
CA LYS A 133 10.63 1.93 39.74
C LYS A 133 11.63 2.03 38.58
N LYS A 134 12.89 2.37 38.86
CA LYS A 134 13.97 2.25 37.87
C LYS A 134 14.14 0.79 37.48
N ARG A 135 14.22 0.53 36.18
CA ARG A 135 14.58 -0.79 35.66
C ARG A 135 16.05 -1.02 36.01
N LYS A 136 16.36 -2.17 36.62
CA LYS A 136 17.74 -2.62 36.82
C LYS A 136 18.31 -3.07 35.48
#